data_AF-A0A7W1LW40-F1
#
_entry.id   AF-A0A7W1LW40-F1
#
_cell.length_a   1.000
_cell.length_b   1.000
_cell.length_c   1.000
_cell.angle_alpha   90.00
_cell.angle_beta   90.00
_cell.angle_gamma   90.00
#
_symmetry.space_group_name_H-M   'P 1'
#
loop_
_entity.id
_entity.type
_entity.pdbx_description
1 polymer ?
#
loop_
_entity_poly.entity_id
_entity_poly.type
_entity_poly.pdbx_seq_one_letter_code
_entity_poly.pdbx_strand_id
1 'polypeptide(L)'
;MITRRQKYLFPVLMLALTCLLMFTGDGVKPADAQGRVEQIIQARAQAVTGDRFTVFRTTLRGANVYAVAAPKADTLRAIDDGLAELFAVARRHGYRARLDYSAYTVYIARADRVRDSRGAYSPDIAVSAGQYAGSVYDQGGFIYAAGMVLELNHCVLVIAEHEKDVRRVSDVVRYEGEHLILYHNDRALYNETADHSRGGGHPILQ
;
A
#
# COMPACT_ATOMS: atom_id res chain seq x y z
N MET A 1 20.81 -69.47 48.50
CA MET A 1 21.64 -69.05 47.35
C MET A 1 20.79 -68.15 46.47
N ILE A 2 20.86 -66.84 46.68
CA ILE A 2 20.08 -65.80 45.97
C ILE A 2 21.08 -64.72 45.55
N THR A 3 21.15 -64.44 44.26
CA THR A 3 22.17 -63.61 43.62
C THR A 3 21.84 -62.12 43.69
N ARG A 4 22.87 -61.37 44.08
CA ARG A 4 22.96 -59.90 44.18
C ARG A 4 22.83 -59.21 42.82
N ARG A 5 22.21 -58.01 42.79
CA ARG A 5 22.82 -56.74 42.34
C ARG A 5 21.84 -55.56 42.47
N GLN A 6 21.90 -54.91 43.64
CA GLN A 6 21.44 -53.53 43.86
C GLN A 6 22.65 -52.61 43.65
N LYS A 7 22.49 -51.54 42.88
CA LYS A 7 23.58 -50.69 42.39
C LYS A 7 23.35 -49.23 42.79
N TYR A 8 24.25 -48.72 43.66
CA TYR A 8 24.70 -47.33 43.90
C TYR A 8 23.64 -46.34 44.46
N LEU A 9 23.68 -45.84 45.70
CA LEU A 9 24.68 -45.11 46.49
C LEU A 9 25.13 -43.76 45.87
N PHE A 10 24.55 -42.66 46.40
CA PHE A 10 24.95 -41.24 46.34
C PHE A 10 26.45 -41.01 46.65
N PRO A 11 27.12 -39.94 46.15
CA PRO A 11 27.13 -38.65 46.87
C PRO A 11 27.45 -37.33 46.10
N VAL A 12 27.05 -36.20 46.72
CA VAL A 12 27.78 -34.91 46.94
C VAL A 12 28.00 -33.88 45.80
N LEU A 13 27.18 -32.82 45.87
CA LEU A 13 27.47 -31.37 45.98
C LEU A 13 28.95 -30.87 45.95
N MET A 14 29.35 -30.12 44.91
CA MET A 14 30.31 -28.97 44.94
C MET A 14 30.37 -28.30 43.55
N LEU A 15 29.92 -27.05 43.39
CA LEU A 15 30.72 -25.80 43.42
C LEU A 15 31.26 -25.37 42.04
N ALA A 16 30.64 -24.36 41.41
CA ALA A 16 31.32 -23.32 40.63
C ALA A 16 30.35 -22.21 40.20
N LEU A 17 30.50 -21.08 40.89
CA LEU A 17 30.09 -19.75 40.50
C LEU A 17 30.80 -19.36 39.18
N THR A 18 30.06 -19.16 38.10
CA THR A 18 30.52 -18.41 36.93
C THR A 18 29.60 -17.22 36.71
N CYS A 19 29.96 -16.09 37.31
CA CYS A 19 29.64 -14.79 36.74
C CYS A 19 30.35 -14.67 35.39
N LEU A 20 29.63 -14.16 34.39
CA LEU A 20 29.92 -12.87 33.75
C LEU A 20 29.71 -12.94 32.23
N LEU A 21 28.78 -12.08 31.79
CA LEU A 21 28.60 -11.51 30.44
C LEU A 21 28.44 -12.52 29.31
N MET A 22 27.21 -12.62 28.77
CA MET A 22 26.98 -12.37 27.34
C MET A 22 25.55 -11.86 27.12
N PHE A 23 25.50 -10.61 26.66
CA PHE A 23 24.42 -9.96 25.93
C PHE A 23 23.04 -9.94 26.59
N THR A 24 22.81 -8.87 27.37
CA THR A 24 21.60 -8.08 27.22
C THR A 24 21.48 -7.67 25.75
N GLY A 25 20.84 -8.52 24.95
CA GLY A 25 20.30 -8.12 23.67
C GLY A 25 19.19 -7.12 23.95
N ASP A 26 19.56 -5.86 24.10
CA ASP A 26 18.63 -4.74 24.02
C ASP A 26 17.89 -4.90 22.70
N GLY A 27 16.64 -5.37 22.80
CA GLY A 27 15.71 -5.45 21.70
C GLY A 27 15.52 -4.05 21.15
N VAL A 28 16.25 -3.74 20.07
CA VAL A 28 15.97 -2.60 19.21
C VAL A 28 14.50 -2.73 18.79
N LYS A 29 13.73 -1.72 19.16
CA LYS A 29 12.27 -1.72 19.04
C LYS A 29 11.84 -1.82 17.56
N PRO A 30 10.68 -2.44 17.26
CA PRO A 30 10.12 -2.53 15.90
C PRO A 30 9.77 -1.17 15.23
N ALA A 31 9.90 -0.04 15.93
CA ALA A 31 9.62 1.29 15.40
C ALA A 31 10.60 1.73 14.28
N ASP A 32 11.87 1.31 14.37
CA ASP A 32 12.90 1.71 13.40
C ASP A 32 12.71 1.04 12.02
N ALA A 33 12.17 -0.18 12.00
CA ALA A 33 11.87 -0.89 10.78
C ALA A 33 10.65 -0.31 10.06
N GLN A 34 9.59 0.02 10.82
CA GLN A 34 8.39 0.65 10.28
C GLN A 34 8.71 2.05 9.72
N GLY A 35 9.47 2.86 10.47
CA GLY A 35 9.91 4.18 9.99
C GLY A 35 10.76 4.10 8.72
N ARG A 36 11.60 3.06 8.56
CA ARG A 36 12.37 2.84 7.33
C ARG A 36 11.49 2.49 6.13
N VAL A 37 10.48 1.64 6.32
CA VAL A 37 9.55 1.26 5.24
C VAL A 37 8.75 2.47 4.78
N GLU A 38 8.23 3.27 5.72
CA GLU A 38 7.52 4.51 5.41
C GLU A 38 8.39 5.49 4.62
N GLN A 39 9.67 5.64 4.99
CA GLN A 39 10.62 6.48 4.25
C GLN A 39 10.86 5.99 2.81
N ILE A 40 10.99 4.68 2.60
CA ILE A 40 11.17 4.09 1.26
C ILE A 40 9.92 4.33 0.40
N ILE A 41 8.74 4.11 0.97
CA ILE A 41 7.46 4.34 0.28
C ILE A 41 7.30 5.82 -0.07
N GLN A 42 7.60 6.72 0.86
CA GLN A 42 7.53 8.15 0.61
C GLN A 42 8.53 8.58 -0.47
N ALA A 43 9.77 8.09 -0.44
CA ALA A 43 10.76 8.36 -1.48
C ALA A 43 10.30 7.85 -2.86
N ARG A 44 9.65 6.68 -2.91
CA ARG A 44 9.05 6.15 -4.15
C ARG A 44 7.92 7.04 -4.65
N ALA A 45 7.02 7.49 -3.78
CA ALA A 45 5.95 8.41 -4.13
C ALA A 45 6.52 9.70 -4.74
N GLN A 46 7.56 10.28 -4.12
CA GLN A 46 8.24 11.48 -4.63
C GLN A 46 8.94 11.23 -5.97
N ALA A 47 9.60 10.07 -6.14
CA ALA A 47 10.28 9.73 -7.38
C ALA A 47 9.32 9.54 -8.56
N VAL A 48 8.15 8.94 -8.31
CA VAL A 48 7.11 8.72 -9.33
C VAL A 48 6.45 10.02 -9.77
N THR A 49 6.16 10.91 -8.81
CA THR A 49 5.33 12.09 -9.04
C THR A 49 6.12 13.39 -9.24
N GLY A 50 7.41 13.40 -8.86
CA GLY A 50 8.21 14.63 -8.77
C GLY A 50 7.82 15.55 -7.60
N ASP A 51 6.85 15.16 -6.76
CA ASP A 51 6.33 15.99 -5.70
C ASP A 51 7.06 15.84 -4.37
N ARG A 52 6.78 16.77 -3.44
CA ARG A 52 7.11 16.65 -2.02
C ARG A 52 5.83 16.66 -1.19
N PHE A 53 5.51 15.53 -0.59
CA PHE A 53 4.36 15.38 0.30
C PHE A 53 4.71 15.90 1.70
N THR A 54 4.23 17.10 2.03
CA THR A 54 4.54 17.82 3.28
C THR A 54 3.36 17.84 4.25
N VAL A 55 2.18 17.43 3.80
CA VAL A 55 0.97 17.37 4.61
C VAL A 55 0.63 15.92 4.91
N PHE A 56 0.37 15.64 6.18
CA PHE A 56 -0.22 14.38 6.64
C PHE A 56 -1.60 14.63 7.24
N ARG A 57 -2.56 13.77 6.91
CA ARG A 57 -3.91 13.73 7.46
C ARG A 57 -4.35 12.27 7.61
N THR A 58 -5.39 12.07 8.41
CA THR A 58 -6.14 10.82 8.46
C THR A 58 -7.57 11.13 8.03
N THR A 59 -8.19 10.25 7.25
CA THR A 59 -9.61 10.36 6.94
C THR A 59 -10.47 10.06 8.19
N LEU A 60 -11.78 10.27 8.11
CA LEU A 60 -12.65 10.01 9.25
C LEU A 60 -12.70 8.51 9.59
N ARG A 61 -12.61 7.64 8.59
CA ARG A 61 -12.62 6.18 8.80
C ARG A 61 -11.25 5.57 9.05
N GLY A 62 -10.16 6.34 8.93
CA GLY A 62 -8.84 5.94 9.42
C GLY A 62 -7.76 5.74 8.36
N ALA A 63 -8.03 6.02 7.07
CA ALA A 63 -7.00 5.93 6.03
C ALA A 63 -5.96 7.04 6.18
N ASN A 64 -4.69 6.69 5.95
CA ASN A 64 -3.58 7.64 6.00
C ASN A 64 -3.49 8.41 4.68
N VAL A 65 -3.33 9.73 4.76
CA VAL A 65 -3.27 10.60 3.59
C VAL A 65 -2.05 11.50 3.65
N TYR A 66 -1.18 11.37 2.64
CA TYR A 66 -0.04 12.26 2.43
C TYR A 66 -0.31 13.13 1.21
N ALA A 67 -0.10 14.44 1.32
CA ALA A 67 -0.46 15.36 0.25
C ALA A 67 0.56 16.49 0.08
N VAL A 68 0.58 17.05 -1.12
CA VAL A 68 1.34 18.26 -1.49
C VAL A 68 0.79 19.52 -0.84
N ALA A 69 -0.53 19.58 -0.67
CA ALA A 69 -1.29 20.66 -0.07
C ALA A 69 -2.40 20.07 0.81
N ALA A 70 -2.97 20.89 1.70
CA ALA A 70 -4.02 20.43 2.61
C ALA A 70 -5.27 19.98 1.83
N PRO A 71 -5.65 18.68 1.87
CA PRO A 71 -6.84 18.21 1.17
C PRO A 71 -8.10 18.81 1.79
N LYS A 72 -9.11 19.10 0.95
CA LYS A 72 -10.42 19.54 1.42
C LYS A 72 -11.13 18.39 2.14
N ALA A 73 -12.07 18.73 3.04
CA ALA A 73 -12.86 17.73 3.76
C ALA A 73 -13.60 16.76 2.82
N ASP A 74 -14.11 17.28 1.69
CA ASP A 74 -14.81 16.45 0.71
C ASP A 74 -13.88 15.47 -0.01
N THR A 75 -12.62 15.83 -0.22
CA THR A 75 -11.59 14.92 -0.76
C THR A 75 -11.31 13.76 0.20
N LEU A 76 -11.17 14.06 1.50
CA LEU A 76 -10.97 13.02 2.52
C LEU A 76 -12.18 12.09 2.65
N ARG A 77 -13.39 12.64 2.55
CA ARG A 77 -14.64 11.87 2.52
C ARG A 77 -14.71 10.97 1.28
N ALA A 78 -14.34 11.47 0.12
CA ALA A 78 -14.34 10.67 -1.11
C ALA A 78 -13.36 9.50 -1.06
N ILE A 79 -12.22 9.64 -0.38
CA ILE A 79 -11.31 8.52 -0.10
C ILE A 79 -12.03 7.46 0.75
N ASP A 80 -12.72 7.88 1.82
CA ASP A 80 -13.49 6.98 2.68
C ASP A 80 -14.63 6.28 1.94
N ASP A 81 -15.27 6.96 1.00
CA ASP A 81 -16.38 6.41 0.20
C ASP A 81 -15.86 5.41 -0.84
N GLY A 82 -14.77 5.72 -1.53
CA GLY A 82 -14.12 4.80 -2.47
C GLY A 82 -13.66 3.51 -1.78
N LEU A 83 -13.02 3.61 -0.61
CA LEU A 83 -12.65 2.46 0.19
C LEU A 83 -13.87 1.68 0.71
N ALA A 84 -14.95 2.36 1.09
CA ALA A 84 -16.18 1.68 1.50
C ALA A 84 -16.79 0.86 0.38
N GLU A 85 -16.86 1.42 -0.84
CA GLU A 85 -17.36 0.72 -2.02
C GLU A 85 -16.47 -0.48 -2.34
N LEU A 86 -15.14 -0.27 -2.38
CA LEU A 86 -14.17 -1.34 -2.57
C LEU A 86 -14.37 -2.48 -1.57
N PHE A 87 -14.48 -2.17 -0.28
CA PHE A 87 -14.67 -3.20 0.75
C PHE A 87 -16.03 -3.90 0.63
N ALA A 88 -17.08 -3.18 0.22
CA ALA A 88 -18.38 -3.78 -0.03
C ALA A 88 -18.33 -4.76 -1.21
N VAL A 89 -17.68 -4.38 -2.32
CA VAL A 89 -17.45 -5.25 -3.48
C VAL A 89 -16.63 -6.46 -3.08
N ALA A 90 -15.49 -6.27 -2.42
CA ALA A 90 -14.61 -7.35 -1.96
C ALA A 90 -15.36 -8.39 -1.11
N ARG A 91 -16.23 -7.93 -0.18
CA ARG A 91 -17.05 -8.84 0.63
C ARG A 91 -18.04 -9.66 -0.19
N ARG A 92 -18.62 -9.12 -1.27
CA ARG A 92 -19.51 -9.89 -2.17
C ARG A 92 -18.76 -11.02 -2.88
N HIS A 93 -17.48 -10.82 -3.17
CA HIS A 93 -16.58 -11.83 -3.73
C HIS A 93 -15.99 -12.79 -2.66
N GLY A 94 -16.42 -12.66 -1.40
CA GLY A 94 -15.93 -13.50 -0.30
C GLY A 94 -14.54 -13.15 0.22
N TYR A 95 -13.93 -12.07 -0.28
CA TYR A 95 -12.63 -11.58 0.16
C TYR A 95 -12.71 -10.97 1.57
N ARG A 96 -11.63 -11.14 2.34
CA ARG A 96 -11.59 -10.76 3.77
C ARG A 96 -10.30 -10.10 4.20
N ALA A 97 -9.21 -10.30 3.47
CA ALA A 97 -7.93 -9.65 3.78
C ALA A 97 -7.97 -8.18 3.35
N ARG A 98 -7.32 -7.32 4.14
CA ARG A 98 -7.15 -5.88 3.88
C ARG A 98 -8.47 -5.11 3.71
N LEU A 99 -9.49 -5.46 4.49
CA LEU A 99 -10.77 -4.72 4.55
C LEU A 99 -10.83 -3.79 5.77
N ASP A 100 -9.76 -3.04 5.98
CA ASP A 100 -9.61 -2.08 7.07
C ASP A 100 -9.02 -0.78 6.53
N TYR A 101 -9.59 0.36 6.92
CA TYR A 101 -9.19 1.68 6.42
C TYR A 101 -7.77 2.04 6.84
N SER A 102 -7.39 1.70 8.07
CA SER A 102 -6.07 2.07 8.61
C SER A 102 -4.91 1.34 7.94
N ALA A 103 -5.21 0.27 7.20
CA ALA A 103 -4.24 -0.42 6.36
C ALA A 103 -3.86 0.38 5.11
N TYR A 104 -4.66 1.37 4.68
CA TYR A 104 -4.46 2.08 3.42
C TYR A 104 -3.72 3.39 3.61
N THR A 105 -2.79 3.65 2.70
CA THR A 105 -2.12 4.96 2.56
C THR A 105 -2.35 5.51 1.17
N VAL A 106 -2.90 6.73 1.11
CA VAL A 106 -3.19 7.45 -0.13
C VAL A 106 -2.28 8.67 -0.24
N TYR A 107 -1.46 8.72 -1.28
CA TYR A 107 -0.71 9.90 -1.66
C TYR A 107 -1.54 10.75 -2.63
N ILE A 108 -1.71 12.04 -2.36
CA ILE A 108 -2.39 12.99 -3.27
C ILE A 108 -1.34 13.90 -3.88
N ALA A 109 -1.02 13.65 -5.14
CA ALA A 109 -0.02 14.38 -5.91
C ALA A 109 -0.63 15.56 -6.66
N ARG A 110 0.20 16.49 -7.11
CA ARG A 110 -0.25 17.53 -8.04
C ARG A 110 -0.66 16.87 -9.35
N ALA A 111 -1.76 17.34 -9.89
CA ALA A 111 -2.17 16.97 -11.22
C ALA A 111 -1.23 17.62 -12.26
N ASP A 112 -0.67 16.82 -13.13
CA ASP A 112 -0.11 17.27 -14.40
C ASP A 112 -1.29 17.67 -15.29
N ARG A 113 -1.61 18.97 -15.25
CA ARG A 113 -2.76 19.57 -15.93
C ARG A 113 -2.50 19.63 -17.43
N VAL A 114 -2.43 18.48 -18.09
CA VAL A 114 -2.32 18.39 -19.55
C VAL A 114 -3.66 17.97 -20.11
N ARG A 115 -4.02 18.55 -21.25
CA ARG A 115 -5.27 18.23 -21.93
C ARG A 115 -5.11 16.90 -22.65
N ASP A 116 -6.12 16.03 -22.55
CA ASP A 116 -6.17 14.82 -23.35
C ASP A 116 -6.37 15.14 -24.84
N SER A 117 -6.36 14.11 -25.68
CA SER A 117 -6.59 14.22 -27.13
C SER A 117 -7.98 14.75 -27.52
N ARG A 118 -8.91 14.84 -26.56
CA ARG A 118 -10.25 15.42 -26.72
C ARG A 118 -10.32 16.86 -26.18
N GLY A 119 -9.18 17.42 -25.76
CA GLY A 119 -9.05 18.76 -25.21
C GLY A 119 -9.55 18.92 -23.77
N ALA A 120 -9.96 17.83 -23.12
CA ALA A 120 -10.43 17.85 -21.74
C ALA A 120 -9.25 17.88 -20.77
N TYR A 121 -9.34 18.73 -19.75
CA TYR A 121 -8.42 18.66 -18.62
C TYR A 121 -8.82 17.47 -17.75
N SER A 122 -7.98 16.45 -17.75
CA SER A 122 -8.04 15.36 -16.80
C SER A 122 -6.87 15.56 -15.84
N PRO A 123 -7.11 15.86 -14.56
CA PRO A 123 -6.02 15.95 -13.61
C PRO A 123 -5.49 14.54 -13.38
N ASP A 124 -4.36 14.25 -14.01
CA ASP A 124 -3.67 12.97 -13.98
C ASP A 124 -2.20 13.22 -13.60
N ILE A 125 -1.46 12.17 -13.29
CA ILE A 125 -0.01 12.23 -13.02
C ILE A 125 0.71 11.63 -14.24
N ALA A 126 1.74 12.30 -14.73
CA ALA A 126 2.65 11.75 -15.71
C ALA A 126 3.56 10.73 -15.02
N VAL A 127 3.39 9.46 -15.37
CA VAL A 127 4.24 8.36 -14.88
C VAL A 127 4.97 7.72 -16.04
N SER A 128 6.16 7.15 -15.79
CA SER A 128 6.93 6.47 -16.84
C SER A 128 6.08 5.43 -17.56
N ALA A 129 6.17 5.39 -18.90
CA ALA A 129 5.30 4.55 -19.71
C ALA A 129 5.46 3.06 -19.36
N GLY A 130 6.66 2.62 -18.98
CA GLY A 130 6.89 1.24 -18.52
C GLY A 130 6.32 0.21 -19.49
N GLN A 131 5.38 -0.61 -19.03
CA GLN A 131 4.70 -1.62 -19.84
C GLN A 131 3.85 -1.07 -21.00
N TYR A 132 3.51 0.23 -20.96
CA TYR A 132 2.80 0.93 -22.03
C TYR A 132 3.74 1.50 -23.10
N ALA A 133 5.06 1.36 -22.97
CA ALA A 133 6.01 1.91 -23.94
C ALA A 133 5.73 1.38 -25.36
N GLY A 134 5.57 2.30 -26.32
CA GLY A 134 5.21 2.00 -27.71
C GLY A 134 3.73 1.67 -27.96
N SER A 135 2.88 1.69 -26.93
CA SER A 135 1.42 1.54 -27.09
C SER A 135 0.74 2.86 -27.47
N VAL A 136 -0.57 2.81 -27.76
CA VAL A 136 -1.39 4.02 -28.01
C VAL A 136 -1.51 4.95 -26.80
N TYR A 137 -1.17 4.47 -25.60
CA TYR A 137 -1.18 5.26 -24.38
C TYR A 137 0.13 6.01 -24.16
N ASP A 138 1.23 5.57 -24.80
CA ASP A 138 2.55 6.17 -24.67
C ASP A 138 2.57 7.59 -25.26
N GLN A 139 2.82 8.59 -24.42
CA GLN A 139 2.95 10.01 -24.78
C GLN A 139 4.40 10.41 -25.08
N GLY A 140 5.27 9.45 -25.42
CA GLY A 140 6.69 9.69 -25.70
C GLY A 140 7.60 9.43 -24.50
N GLY A 141 7.34 8.33 -23.78
CA GLY A 141 8.08 7.87 -22.60
C GLY A 141 7.29 7.91 -21.30
N PHE A 142 6.03 8.38 -21.33
CA PHE A 142 5.16 8.49 -20.15
C PHE A 142 3.68 8.25 -20.49
N ILE A 143 2.86 7.97 -19.48
CA ILE A 143 1.39 7.93 -19.57
C ILE A 143 0.79 8.91 -18.55
N TYR A 144 -0.44 9.38 -18.81
CA TYR A 144 -1.24 10.06 -17.80
C TYR A 144 -2.08 9.04 -17.05
N ALA A 145 -1.89 8.96 -15.74
CA ALA A 145 -2.62 8.07 -14.85
C ALA A 145 -3.38 8.86 -13.77
N ALA A 146 -4.67 8.61 -13.61
CA ALA A 146 -5.47 9.22 -12.55
C ALA A 146 -5.03 8.74 -11.15
N GLY A 147 -4.50 7.51 -11.07
CA GLY A 147 -3.86 6.94 -9.91
C GLY A 147 -2.97 5.76 -10.26
N MET A 148 -2.27 5.23 -9.25
CA MET A 148 -1.39 4.08 -9.38
C MET A 148 -1.15 3.43 -8.02
N VAL A 149 -1.09 2.10 -7.96
CA VAL A 149 -0.55 1.39 -6.79
C VAL A 149 0.97 1.59 -6.67
N LEU A 150 1.43 2.09 -5.51
CA LEU A 150 2.84 2.27 -5.20
C LEU A 150 3.46 1.08 -4.48
N GLU A 151 2.73 0.44 -3.55
CA GLU A 151 3.25 -0.70 -2.80
C GLU A 151 2.11 -1.62 -2.36
N LEU A 152 2.24 -2.90 -2.72
CA LEU A 152 1.15 -3.87 -2.61
C LEU A 152 0.96 -4.36 -1.17
N ASN A 153 2.04 -4.59 -0.43
CA ASN A 153 1.97 -5.21 0.91
C ASN A 153 1.41 -4.29 1.98
N HIS A 154 1.63 -2.99 1.84
CA HIS A 154 1.19 -1.93 2.76
C HIS A 154 0.03 -1.11 2.20
N CYS A 155 -0.65 -1.62 1.17
CA CYS A 155 -1.84 -1.01 0.57
C CYS A 155 -1.67 0.48 0.25
N VAL A 156 -0.60 0.79 -0.48
CA VAL A 156 -0.24 2.17 -0.81
C VAL A 156 -0.56 2.47 -2.25
N LEU A 157 -1.30 3.56 -2.46
CA LEU A 157 -1.62 4.10 -3.77
C LEU A 157 -1.35 5.60 -3.82
N VAL A 158 -1.16 6.12 -5.03
CA VAL A 158 -1.08 7.55 -5.32
C VAL A 158 -2.19 7.92 -6.28
N ILE A 159 -2.79 9.10 -6.09
CA ILE A 159 -3.81 9.67 -6.96
C ILE A 159 -3.46 11.11 -7.31
N ALA A 160 -3.93 11.56 -8.47
CA ALA A 160 -3.89 12.97 -8.82
C ALA A 160 -4.85 13.78 -7.94
N GLU A 161 -4.55 15.05 -7.71
CA GLU A 161 -5.49 15.98 -7.07
C GLU A 161 -6.68 16.29 -7.99
N HIS A 162 -7.89 16.00 -7.54
CA HIS A 162 -9.14 16.36 -8.23
C HIS A 162 -9.92 17.43 -7.44
N GLU A 163 -9.75 18.71 -7.79
CA GLU A 163 -10.42 19.81 -7.05
C GLU A 163 -11.87 20.07 -7.46
N LYS A 164 -12.23 19.72 -8.71
CA LYS A 164 -13.54 20.05 -9.32
C LYS A 164 -14.46 18.84 -9.44
N ASP A 165 -13.90 17.64 -9.43
CA ASP A 165 -14.64 16.39 -9.53
C ASP A 165 -14.21 15.44 -8.42
N VAL A 166 -14.81 15.63 -7.25
CA VAL A 166 -14.52 14.84 -6.06
C VAL A 166 -14.97 13.39 -6.22
N ARG A 167 -15.92 13.09 -7.13
CA ARG A 167 -16.34 11.69 -7.38
C ARG A 167 -15.21 10.90 -7.99
N ARG A 168 -14.41 11.53 -8.85
CA ARG A 168 -13.24 10.88 -9.45
C ARG A 168 -12.20 10.44 -8.42
N VAL A 169 -12.09 11.12 -7.28
CA VAL A 169 -11.26 10.66 -6.14
C VAL A 169 -11.76 9.30 -5.63
N SER A 170 -13.08 9.18 -5.39
CA SER A 170 -13.69 7.94 -4.91
C SER A 170 -13.48 6.80 -5.91
N ASP A 171 -13.73 7.07 -7.19
CA ASP A 171 -13.57 6.10 -8.28
C ASP A 171 -12.12 5.61 -8.36
N VAL A 172 -11.14 6.51 -8.39
CA VAL A 172 -9.72 6.14 -8.50
C VAL A 172 -9.27 5.36 -7.26
N VAL A 173 -9.64 5.79 -6.06
CA VAL A 173 -9.29 5.07 -4.82
C VAL A 173 -9.88 3.66 -4.84
N ARG A 174 -11.14 3.52 -5.26
CA ARG A 174 -11.80 2.23 -5.40
C ARG A 174 -11.09 1.36 -6.45
N TYR A 175 -10.89 1.88 -7.65
CA TYR A 175 -10.29 1.16 -8.78
C TYR A 175 -8.85 0.72 -8.52
N GLU A 176 -7.96 1.63 -8.12
CA GLU A 176 -6.58 1.26 -7.76
C GLU A 176 -6.56 0.31 -6.55
N GLY A 177 -7.50 0.47 -5.62
CA GLY A 177 -7.67 -0.41 -4.48
C GLY A 177 -8.10 -1.84 -4.86
N GLU A 178 -8.72 -2.08 -6.01
CA GLU A 178 -9.06 -3.44 -6.48
C GLU A 178 -7.80 -4.28 -6.67
N HIS A 179 -6.71 -3.70 -7.21
CA HIS A 179 -5.43 -4.40 -7.32
C HIS A 179 -4.87 -4.81 -5.96
N LEU A 180 -5.02 -3.96 -4.94
CA LEU A 180 -4.62 -4.28 -3.58
C LEU A 180 -5.45 -5.43 -3.01
N ILE A 181 -6.77 -5.37 -3.16
CA ILE A 181 -7.66 -6.45 -2.69
C ILE A 181 -7.32 -7.77 -3.40
N LEU A 182 -7.19 -7.76 -4.73
CA LEU A 182 -6.84 -8.94 -5.51
C LEU A 182 -5.46 -9.48 -5.11
N TYR A 183 -4.46 -8.61 -4.94
CA TYR A 183 -3.13 -9.03 -4.50
C TYR A 183 -3.18 -9.87 -3.22
N HIS A 184 -4.03 -9.51 -2.25
CA HIS A 184 -4.11 -10.19 -0.96
C HIS A 184 -5.14 -11.33 -0.90
N ASN A 185 -6.08 -11.43 -1.84
CA ASN A 185 -7.18 -12.38 -1.78
C ASN A 185 -7.29 -13.31 -3.01
N ASP A 186 -6.92 -12.84 -4.20
CA ASP A 186 -6.96 -13.59 -5.46
C ASP A 186 -5.76 -13.24 -6.35
N ARG A 187 -4.65 -13.95 -6.10
CA ARG A 187 -3.40 -13.78 -6.84
C ARG A 187 -3.54 -14.09 -8.32
N ALA A 188 -4.42 -15.02 -8.68
CA ALA A 188 -4.59 -15.43 -10.07
C ALA A 188 -5.25 -14.30 -10.87
N LEU A 189 -6.39 -13.79 -10.39
CA LEU A 189 -7.08 -12.67 -11.02
C LEU A 189 -6.25 -11.39 -10.99
N TYR A 190 -5.49 -11.13 -9.91
CA TYR A 190 -4.51 -10.04 -9.89
C TYR A 190 -3.52 -10.14 -11.07
N ASN A 191 -2.89 -11.30 -11.27
CA ASN A 191 -1.88 -11.47 -12.32
C ASN A 191 -2.49 -11.36 -13.73
N GLU A 192 -3.74 -11.75 -13.90
CA GLU A 192 -4.47 -11.63 -15.17
C GLU A 192 -4.81 -10.17 -15.51
N THR A 193 -5.06 -9.33 -14.49
CA THR A 193 -5.62 -7.98 -14.65
C THR A 193 -4.65 -6.84 -14.30
N ALA A 194 -3.44 -7.16 -13.85
CA ALA A 194 -2.43 -6.16 -13.49
C ALA A 194 -1.90 -5.33 -14.67
N ASP A 195 -2.00 -5.86 -15.90
CA ASP A 195 -1.57 -5.18 -17.13
C ASP A 195 -2.79 -4.75 -17.95
N HIS A 196 -3.07 -3.43 -17.94
CA HIS A 196 -4.15 -2.85 -18.75
C HIS A 196 -3.72 -2.50 -20.18
N SER A 197 -2.45 -2.71 -20.58
CA SER A 197 -1.93 -2.32 -21.90
C SER A 197 -2.59 -3.04 -23.09
N ARG A 198 -3.29 -4.16 -22.82
CA ARG A 198 -3.91 -5.02 -23.84
C ARG A 198 -5.44 -4.97 -23.88
N GLY A 199 -6.05 -3.96 -23.25
CA GLY A 199 -7.50 -3.73 -23.33
C GLY A 199 -8.32 -4.17 -22.11
N GLY A 200 -7.66 -4.41 -20.97
CA GLY A 200 -8.30 -4.47 -19.65
C GLY A 200 -8.45 -3.07 -19.05
N GLY A 201 -9.34 -2.92 -18.07
CA GLY A 201 -9.52 -1.66 -17.36
C GLY A 201 -10.31 -1.83 -16.08
N HIS A 202 -10.46 -0.73 -15.34
CA HIS A 202 -11.33 -0.69 -14.18
C HIS A 202 -12.79 -0.39 -14.57
N PRO A 203 -13.76 -0.83 -13.77
CA PRO A 203 -13.59 -1.72 -12.61
C PRO A 203 -13.25 -3.17 -13.01
N ILE A 204 -12.39 -3.81 -12.23
CA ILE A 204 -12.05 -5.23 -12.34
C ILE A 204 -13.09 -6.07 -11.61
N LEU A 205 -13.45 -5.65 -10.39
CA LEU A 205 -14.45 -6.33 -9.57
C LEU A 205 -15.82 -5.68 -9.82
N GLN A 206 -16.82 -6.48 -10.22
CA GLN A 206 -18.22 -6.04 -10.37
C GLN A 206 -19.05 -6.46 -9.14
#